data_AF-A0A6V8NUK9-F1
#
_entry.id   AF-A0A6V8NUK9-F1
#
_cell.length_a   1.000
_cell.length_b   1.000
_cell.length_c   1.000
_cell.angle_alpha   90.00
_cell.angle_beta   90.00
_cell.angle_gamma   90.00
#
_symmetry.space_group_name_H-M   'P 1'
#
loop_
_entity.id
_entity.type
_entity.pdbx_description
1 polymer ?
#
loop_
_entity_poly.entity_id
_entity_poly.type
_entity_poly.pdbx_seq_one_letter_code
_entity_poly.pdbx_strand_id
1 'polypeptide(L)'
;MYAAELHGKVPSGITRMEDILASNVFSFFKYANREIFLKGYLDRLGFKISSQEAIEAELIFWPRYEEKTEPDLVILTGNYYLLIEAKYLSDFGGETEKTKAQLTREIEGGMLEARNYNKNFRLIAITADYIYKKNK
;
A
#
# COMPACT_ATOMS: atom_id res chain seq x y z
N MET A 1 10.84 -4.03 13.68
CA MET A 1 11.06 -2.67 13.15
C MET A 1 9.79 -1.82 13.31
N TYR A 2 8.61 -2.21 12.80
CA TYR A 2 7.33 -1.58 13.22
C TYR A 2 6.92 -1.89 14.67
N ALA A 3 7.32 -3.06 15.20
CA ALA A 3 7.17 -3.38 16.63
C ALA A 3 7.87 -2.37 17.56
N ALA A 4 8.86 -1.62 17.07
CA ALA A 4 9.55 -0.56 17.81
C ALA A 4 8.82 0.80 17.71
N GLU A 5 8.09 1.06 16.62
CA GLU A 5 7.28 2.28 16.44
C GLU A 5 5.90 2.18 17.13
N LEU A 6 5.41 0.96 17.41
CA LEU A 6 4.08 0.69 17.99
C LEU A 6 3.99 0.71 19.53
N HIS A 7 5.06 1.06 20.27
CA HIS A 7 5.05 1.21 21.74
C HIS A 7 4.34 0.07 22.52
N GLY A 8 4.41 -1.18 22.06
CA GLY A 8 3.86 -2.33 22.79
C GLY A 8 2.34 -2.29 23.08
N LYS A 9 1.56 -1.47 22.36
CA LYS A 9 0.11 -1.28 22.60
C LYS A 9 -0.78 -1.90 21.51
N VAL A 10 -0.68 -3.20 21.26
CA VAL A 10 -1.69 -3.83 20.38
C VAL A 10 -2.33 -5.04 21.05
N PRO A 11 -3.60 -4.93 21.47
CA PRO A 11 -4.41 -6.07 21.87
C PRO A 11 -4.55 -7.06 20.70
N SER A 12 -4.32 -8.33 20.98
CA SER A 12 -4.28 -9.49 20.07
C SER A 12 -5.50 -9.74 19.19
N GLY A 13 -6.57 -8.93 19.30
CA GLY A 13 -7.85 -9.17 18.61
C GLY A 13 -8.10 -8.34 17.36
N ILE A 14 -7.31 -7.29 17.09
CA ILE A 14 -7.64 -6.27 16.06
C ILE A 14 -6.36 -5.79 15.34
N THR A 15 -5.57 -6.71 14.81
CA THR A 15 -4.63 -6.35 13.75
C THR A 15 -4.83 -7.35 12.65
N ARG A 16 -5.39 -6.90 11.52
CA ARG A 16 -5.43 -7.77 10.35
C ARG A 16 -3.98 -8.02 9.98
N MET A 17 -3.61 -9.30 9.88
CA MET A 17 -2.23 -9.69 9.62
C MET A 17 -1.70 -9.02 8.34
N GLU A 18 -2.59 -8.74 7.39
CA GLU A 18 -2.36 -7.98 6.15
C GLU A 18 -1.72 -6.61 6.42
N ASP A 19 -2.32 -5.78 7.26
CA ASP A 19 -1.83 -4.43 7.58
C ASP A 19 -0.42 -4.48 8.19
N ILE A 20 -0.18 -5.42 9.12
CA ILE A 20 1.16 -5.63 9.72
C ILE A 20 2.18 -6.08 8.66
N LEU A 21 1.77 -6.97 7.75
CA LEU A 21 2.64 -7.50 6.71
C LEU A 21 3.00 -6.41 5.69
N ALA A 22 2.01 -5.66 5.19
CA ALA A 22 2.23 -4.54 4.29
C ALA A 22 3.17 -3.51 4.95
N SER A 23 2.88 -3.17 6.20
CA SER A 23 3.71 -2.25 6.98
C SER A 23 5.16 -2.73 7.17
N ASN A 24 5.37 -3.99 7.54
CA ASN A 24 6.71 -4.57 7.69
C ASN A 24 7.47 -4.63 6.36
N VAL A 25 6.79 -4.94 5.25
CA VAL A 25 7.41 -5.00 3.92
C VAL A 25 7.78 -3.61 3.43
N PHE A 26 6.86 -2.66 3.43
CA PHE A 26 7.08 -1.36 2.83
C PHE A 26 7.89 -0.41 3.73
N SER A 27 7.93 -0.63 5.05
CA SER A 27 8.83 0.12 5.94
C SER A 27 10.31 -0.09 5.63
N PHE A 28 10.67 -1.18 4.95
CA PHE A 28 12.02 -1.38 4.41
C PHE A 28 12.51 -0.17 3.62
N PHE A 29 11.65 0.44 2.79
CA PHE A 29 12.02 1.60 1.96
C PHE A 29 12.28 2.89 2.77
N LYS A 30 11.90 2.94 4.06
CA LYS A 30 12.28 4.05 4.95
C LYS A 30 13.76 4.02 5.31
N TYR A 31 14.37 2.84 5.36
CA TYR A 31 15.74 2.63 5.85
C TYR A 31 16.71 2.15 4.77
N ALA A 32 16.19 1.65 3.65
CA ALA A 32 16.99 1.22 2.52
C ALA A 32 17.37 2.40 1.62
N ASN A 33 18.43 2.23 0.82
CA ASN A 33 18.76 3.18 -0.24
C ASN A 33 17.63 3.18 -1.30
N ARG A 34 16.79 4.22 -1.28
CA ARG A 34 15.60 4.32 -2.13
C ARG A 34 15.91 4.40 -3.62
N GLU A 35 17.05 4.99 -3.99
CA GLU A 35 17.51 5.03 -5.38
C GLU A 35 17.75 3.62 -5.93
N ILE A 36 18.20 2.68 -5.09
CA ILE A 36 18.42 1.30 -5.50
C ILE A 36 17.12 0.51 -5.39
N PHE A 37 16.52 0.49 -4.21
CA PHE A 37 15.46 -0.45 -3.88
C PHE A 37 14.07 0.02 -4.29
N LEU A 38 13.66 1.23 -3.91
CA LEU A 38 12.33 1.75 -4.23
C LEU A 38 12.20 2.02 -5.73
N LYS A 39 13.18 2.72 -6.32
CA LYS A 39 13.23 2.93 -7.76
C LYS A 39 13.23 1.60 -8.52
N GLY A 40 14.06 0.64 -8.11
CA GLY A 40 14.13 -0.68 -8.74
C GLY A 40 12.83 -1.47 -8.65
N TYR A 41 12.13 -1.39 -7.52
CA TYR A 41 10.79 -1.97 -7.35
C TYR A 41 9.77 -1.33 -8.29
N LEU A 42 9.69 0.00 -8.30
CA LEU A 42 8.76 0.75 -9.14
C LEU A 42 9.06 0.58 -10.65
N ASP A 43 10.34 0.52 -11.02
CA ASP A 43 10.77 0.25 -12.40
C ASP A 43 10.26 -1.12 -12.90
N ARG A 44 10.25 -2.14 -12.03
CA ARG A 44 9.72 -3.49 -12.35
C ARG A 44 8.21 -3.52 -12.51
N LEU A 45 7.50 -2.64 -11.79
CA LEU A 45 6.06 -2.45 -11.94
C LEU A 45 5.69 -1.56 -13.13
N GLY A 46 6.67 -1.01 -13.85
CA GLY A 46 6.48 -0.17 -15.03
C GLY A 46 6.38 1.34 -14.73
N PHE A 47 6.62 1.75 -13.49
CA PHE A 47 6.67 3.18 -13.12
C PHE A 47 8.08 3.71 -13.30
N LYS A 48 8.24 4.62 -14.27
CA LYS A 48 9.51 5.30 -14.53
C LYS A 48 9.61 6.56 -13.68
N ILE A 49 10.53 6.54 -12.72
CA ILE A 49 10.90 7.68 -11.88
C ILE A 49 12.41 7.86 -11.88
N SER A 50 12.87 9.08 -11.63
CA SER A 50 14.27 9.43 -11.40
C SER A 50 14.76 8.99 -10.02
N SER A 51 16.09 8.99 -9.82
CA SER A 51 16.69 8.72 -8.51
C SER A 51 16.23 9.74 -7.45
N GLN A 52 16.12 11.02 -7.83
CA GLN A 52 15.67 12.07 -6.91
C GLN A 52 14.22 11.85 -6.46
N GLU A 53 13.32 11.53 -7.39
CA GLU A 53 11.92 11.23 -7.07
C GLU A 53 11.77 9.99 -6.17
N ALA A 54 12.69 9.02 -6.29
CA ALA A 54 12.73 7.87 -5.40
C ALA A 54 13.20 8.24 -3.98
N ILE A 55 14.21 9.10 -3.87
CA ILE A 55 14.73 9.59 -2.58
C ILE A 55 13.66 10.41 -1.85
N GLU A 56 13.01 11.32 -2.57
CA GLU A 56 11.99 12.24 -2.05
C GLU A 56 10.61 11.58 -1.85
N ALA A 57 10.45 10.31 -2.24
CA ALA A 57 9.17 9.62 -2.13
C ALA A 57 8.65 9.62 -0.68
N GLU A 58 7.36 9.94 -0.53
CA GLU A 58 6.65 9.89 0.75
C GLU A 58 5.89 8.58 0.85
N LEU A 59 6.04 7.88 1.98
CA LEU A 59 5.33 6.64 2.29
C LEU A 59 4.33 6.92 3.41
N ILE A 60 3.06 7.01 3.05
CA ILE A 60 1.95 7.35 3.93
C ILE A 60 1.17 6.07 4.23
N PHE A 61 1.38 5.50 5.40
CA PHE A 61 0.69 4.29 5.85
C PHE A 61 -0.69 4.65 6.41
N TRP A 62 -1.71 3.89 6.03
CA TRP A 62 -3.07 4.04 6.55
C TRP A 62 -3.62 5.48 6.50
N PRO A 63 -3.54 6.18 5.35
CA PRO A 63 -4.19 7.48 5.24
C PRO A 63 -5.70 7.32 5.39
N ARG A 64 -6.35 8.26 6.06
CA ARG A 64 -7.81 8.24 6.23
C ARG A 64 -8.47 9.12 5.21
N TYR A 65 -9.36 8.54 4.41
CA TYR A 65 -10.21 9.31 3.50
C TYR A 65 -11.54 9.70 4.15
N GLU A 66 -12.23 10.67 3.55
CA GLU A 66 -13.47 11.25 4.09
C GLU A 66 -14.56 10.18 4.36
N GLU A 67 -14.61 9.13 3.54
CA GLU A 67 -15.56 8.02 3.71
C GLU A 67 -15.11 6.94 4.72
N LYS A 68 -14.12 7.25 5.57
CA LYS A 68 -13.56 6.36 6.60
C LYS A 68 -12.94 5.07 6.05
N THR A 69 -12.50 5.08 4.80
CA THR A 69 -11.62 4.05 4.26
C THR A 69 -10.17 4.37 4.61
N GLU A 70 -9.37 3.32 4.73
CA GLU A 70 -7.99 3.38 5.21
C GLU A 70 -7.17 2.36 4.39
N PRO A 71 -6.70 2.73 3.18
CA PRO A 71 -5.86 1.85 2.37
C PRO A 71 -4.54 1.57 3.09
N ASP A 72 -3.88 0.46 2.76
CA ASP A 72 -2.65 0.04 3.47
C ASP A 72 -1.52 1.07 3.37
N LEU A 73 -1.29 1.60 2.16
CA LEU A 73 -0.19 2.51 1.88
C LEU A 73 -0.46 3.38 0.67
N VAL A 74 -0.05 4.64 0.76
CA VAL A 74 0.12 5.53 -0.38
C VAL A 74 1.59 5.89 -0.54
N ILE A 75 2.10 5.78 -1.77
CA ILE A 75 3.42 6.30 -2.14
C ILE A 75 3.23 7.51 -3.05
N LEU A 76 3.68 8.67 -2.60
CA LEU A 76 3.77 9.89 -3.40
C LEU A 76 5.18 9.98 -3.97
N THR A 77 5.34 9.91 -5.29
CA THR A 77 6.66 10.01 -5.93
C THR A 77 6.52 10.53 -7.35
N GLY A 78 7.38 11.49 -7.74
CA GLY A 78 7.29 12.15 -9.04
C GLY A 78 5.87 12.65 -9.34
N ASN A 79 5.33 12.25 -10.49
CA ASN A 79 3.95 12.54 -10.89
C ASN A 79 2.93 11.48 -10.47
N TYR A 80 3.28 10.52 -9.61
CA TYR A 80 2.42 9.39 -9.26
C TYR A 80 1.84 9.47 -7.85
N TYR A 81 0.55 9.15 -7.75
CA TYR A 81 -0.12 8.78 -6.51
C TYR A 81 -0.37 7.28 -6.56
N LEU A 82 0.46 6.50 -5.88
CA LEU A 82 0.39 5.05 -5.90
C LEU A 82 -0.34 4.56 -4.65
N LEU A 83 -1.60 4.14 -4.82
CA LEU A 83 -2.37 3.51 -3.75
C LEU A 83 -2.10 2.01 -3.77
N ILE A 84 -1.65 1.47 -2.65
CA ILE A 84 -1.30 0.07 -2.49
C ILE A 84 -2.30 -0.56 -1.54
N GLU A 85 -2.85 -1.70 -1.97
CA GLU A 85 -3.77 -2.52 -1.19
C GLU A 85 -3.31 -3.97 -1.24
N ALA A 86 -3.09 -4.59 -0.09
CA ALA A 86 -2.73 -5.98 0.05
C ALA A 86 -3.95 -6.81 0.49
N LYS A 87 -4.17 -7.94 -0.17
CA LYS A 87 -5.19 -8.94 0.19
C LYS A 87 -4.52 -10.30 0.30
N TYR A 88 -4.60 -10.91 1.48
CA TYR A 88 -4.08 -12.25 1.76
C TYR A 88 -5.18 -13.29 1.55
N LEU A 89 -4.97 -14.22 0.63
CA LEU A 89 -5.84 -15.37 0.33
C LEU A 89 -7.29 -15.05 -0.10
N SER A 90 -7.61 -13.78 -0.35
CA SER A 90 -8.87 -13.36 -0.96
C SER A 90 -8.60 -12.80 -2.36
N ASP A 91 -9.05 -13.51 -3.38
CA ASP A 91 -9.19 -12.91 -4.70
C ASP A 91 -10.21 -11.77 -4.61
N PHE A 92 -10.04 -10.71 -5.40
CA PHE A 92 -11.16 -9.84 -5.77
C PHE A 92 -12.32 -10.66 -6.38
N GLY A 93 -12.08 -11.89 -6.85
CA GLY A 93 -13.13 -12.81 -7.31
C GLY A 93 -14.06 -13.38 -6.22
N GLY A 94 -13.68 -13.37 -4.93
CA GLY A 94 -14.50 -13.83 -3.79
C GLY A 94 -15.34 -12.72 -3.16
N GLU A 95 -15.50 -11.61 -3.87
CA GLU A 95 -16.05 -10.34 -3.40
C GLU A 95 -17.50 -10.45 -2.88
N THR A 96 -17.68 -10.16 -1.59
CA THR A 96 -19.00 -9.74 -1.10
C THR A 96 -19.31 -8.33 -1.60
N GLU A 97 -20.58 -7.96 -1.72
CA GLU A 97 -20.98 -6.58 -2.08
C GLU A 97 -20.30 -5.53 -1.19
N LYS A 98 -20.10 -5.88 0.09
CA LYS A 98 -19.42 -5.02 1.07
C LYS A 98 -17.94 -4.80 0.74
N THR A 99 -17.23 -5.85 0.29
CA THR A 99 -15.80 -5.76 -0.07
C THR A 99 -15.61 -4.95 -1.35
N LYS A 100 -16.45 -5.19 -2.37
CA LYS A 100 -16.51 -4.36 -3.59
C LYS A 100 -16.74 -2.90 -3.25
N ALA A 101 -17.76 -2.63 -2.43
CA ALA A 101 -18.10 -1.27 -2.04
C ALA A 101 -16.95 -0.59 -1.27
N GLN A 102 -16.17 -1.33 -0.49
CA GLN A 102 -14.99 -0.76 0.17
C GLN A 102 -13.90 -0.38 -0.83
N LEU A 103 -13.50 -1.30 -1.71
CA LEU A 103 -12.46 -1.03 -2.70
C LEU A 103 -12.83 0.11 -3.63
N THR A 104 -14.09 0.18 -4.09
CA THR A 104 -14.58 1.29 -4.92
C THR A 104 -14.39 2.62 -4.21
N ARG A 105 -14.74 2.72 -2.92
CA ARG A 105 -14.55 3.95 -2.13
C ARG A 105 -13.08 4.31 -1.92
N GLU A 106 -12.21 3.31 -1.75
CA GLU A 106 -10.76 3.54 -1.65
C GLU A 106 -10.19 4.08 -2.96
N ILE A 107 -10.63 3.54 -4.10
CA ILE A 107 -10.24 4.04 -5.42
C ILE A 107 -10.76 5.47 -5.63
N GLU A 108 -12.03 5.74 -5.31
CA GLU A 108 -12.62 7.08 -5.45
C GLU A 108 -11.92 8.11 -4.56
N GLY A 109 -11.67 7.78 -3.30
CA GLY A 109 -10.91 8.63 -2.37
C GLY A 109 -9.48 8.86 -2.82
N GLY A 110 -8.79 7.80 -3.26
CA GLY A 110 -7.43 7.91 -3.79
C GLY A 110 -7.34 8.73 -5.08
N MET A 111 -8.35 8.64 -5.95
CA MET A 111 -8.44 9.48 -7.16
C MET A 111 -8.68 10.95 -6.82
N LEU A 112 -9.51 11.24 -5.80
CA LEU A 112 -9.74 12.60 -5.32
C LEU A 112 -8.45 13.20 -4.74
N GLU A 113 -7.78 12.46 -3.86
CA GLU A 113 -6.52 12.89 -3.26
C GLU A 113 -5.42 13.07 -4.31
N ALA A 114 -5.29 12.14 -5.27
CA ALA A 114 -4.36 12.30 -6.38
C ALA A 114 -4.56 13.61 -7.15
N ARG A 115 -5.81 14.05 -7.37
CA ARG A 115 -6.11 15.36 -7.97
C ARG A 115 -5.69 16.51 -7.07
N ASN A 116 -5.95 16.42 -5.76
CA ASN A 116 -5.53 17.44 -4.79
C ASN A 116 -4.01 17.62 -4.77
N TYR A 117 -3.25 16.54 -4.92
CA TYR A 117 -1.79 16.55 -5.05
C TYR A 117 -1.27 16.84 -6.47
N ASN A 118 -2.16 16.99 -7.46
CA ASN A 118 -1.82 17.12 -8.89
C ASN A 118 -0.93 15.97 -9.42
N LYS A 119 -1.35 14.72 -9.13
CA LYS A 119 -0.64 13.48 -9.49
C LYS A 119 -1.55 12.49 -10.23
N ASN A 120 -0.92 11.59 -10.97
CA ASN A 120 -1.56 10.48 -11.67
C ASN A 120 -1.85 9.33 -10.70
N PHE A 121 -3.13 9.05 -10.48
CA PHE A 121 -3.57 7.93 -9.64
C PHE A 121 -3.26 6.57 -10.29
N ARG A 122 -2.74 5.64 -9.49
CA ARG A 122 -2.57 4.22 -9.84
C ARG A 122 -2.86 3.34 -8.62
N LEU A 123 -3.68 2.31 -8.81
CA LEU A 123 -3.87 1.23 -7.84
C LEU A 123 -2.85 0.13 -8.09
N ILE A 124 -2.17 -0.30 -7.04
CA ILE A 124 -1.31 -1.49 -7.02
C ILE A 124 -1.92 -2.47 -6.02
N ALA A 125 -2.58 -3.51 -6.54
CA ALA A 125 -3.14 -4.55 -5.70
C ALA A 125 -2.19 -5.75 -5.59
N ILE A 126 -1.97 -6.22 -4.37
CA ILE A 126 -1.15 -7.40 -4.07
C ILE A 126 -2.10 -8.51 -3.63
N THR A 127 -2.33 -9.50 -4.50
CA THR A 127 -3.41 -10.50 -4.30
C THR A 127 -2.92 -11.94 -4.15
N ALA A 128 -1.65 -12.23 -4.44
CA ALA A 128 -1.15 -13.59 -4.52
C ALA A 128 0.03 -13.82 -3.57
N ASP A 129 -0.04 -14.90 -2.80
CA ASP A 129 1.10 -15.52 -2.15
C ASP A 129 1.48 -16.80 -2.91
N TYR A 130 2.49 -16.70 -3.77
CA TYR A 130 2.96 -17.83 -4.59
C TYR A 130 3.73 -18.88 -3.78
N ILE A 131 4.09 -18.61 -2.52
CA ILE A 131 4.77 -19.55 -1.62
C ILE A 131 3.76 -20.34 -0.79
N TYR A 132 2.52 -19.84 -0.66
CA TYR A 132 1.44 -20.56 0.00
C TYR A 132 1.07 -21.85 -0.74
N LYS A 133 1.65 -22.97 -0.29
CA LYS A 133 1.10 -24.29 -0.61
C LYS A 133 -0.15 -24.47 0.24
N LYS A 134 -1.32 -24.43 -0.40
CA LYS A 134 -2.57 -24.88 0.20
C LYS A 134 -2.33 -26.33 0.66
N ASN A 135 -2.12 -26.54 1.95
CA ASN A 135 -2.02 -27.89 2.50
C ASN A 135 -3.27 -28.64 2.06
N LYS A 136 -3.08 -29.71 1.28
CA LYS A 136 -4.15 -30.63 0.86
C LYS A 136 -4.57 -31.49 2.03
#